data_AF-A0A0Q5JZJ5-F1
#
_entry.id   AF-A0A0Q5JZJ5-F1
#
_cell.length_a   1.000
_cell.length_b   1.000
_cell.length_c   1.000
_cell.angle_alpha   90.00
_cell.angle_beta   90.00
_cell.angle_gamma   90.00
#
_symmetry.space_group_name_H-M   'P 1'
#
loop_
_entity.id
_entity.type
_entity.pdbx_description
1 polymer ?
#
loop_
_entity_poly.entity_id
_entity_poly.type
_entity_poly.pdbx_seq_one_letter_code
_entity_poly.pdbx_strand_id
1 'polypeptide(L)'
;MLILQGRYQVSPTKRLTISAEPRHAPEGAFLLDLQALQQACGLNDGQCKIQFNTAHGVMQGTLFERPGRRYDHRLYEGHVAFVPQA
;
A
#
# COMPACT_ATOMS: atom_id res chain seq x y z
N MET A 1 3.41 -1.64 -12.14
CA MET A 1 2.32 -0.92 -11.43
C MET A 1 1.47 -1.99 -10.77
N LEU A 2 1.32 -1.96 -9.45
CA LEU A 2 0.54 -2.94 -8.69
C LEU A 2 -0.87 -2.39 -8.44
N ILE A 3 -1.90 -3.18 -8.72
CA ILE A 3 -3.29 -2.80 -8.43
C ILE A 3 -3.72 -3.51 -7.17
N LEU A 4 -3.99 -2.75 -6.11
CA LEU A 4 -4.45 -3.31 -4.84
C LEU A 4 -5.97 -3.50 -4.88
N GLN A 5 -6.43 -4.63 -4.37
CA GLN A 5 -7.83 -5.05 -4.40
C GLN A 5 -8.59 -4.71 -3.11
N GLY A 6 -7.86 -4.48 -2.02
CA GLY A 6 -8.37 -4.13 -0.71
C GLY A 6 -8.93 -2.72 -0.64
N ARG A 7 -9.58 -2.43 0.50
CA ARG A 7 -10.04 -1.09 0.84
C ARG A 7 -9.04 -0.43 1.77
N TYR A 8 -8.52 0.71 1.36
CA TYR A 8 -7.49 1.43 2.09
C TYR A 8 -8.01 2.77 2.59
N GLN A 9 -7.63 3.12 3.82
CA GLN A 9 -7.83 4.46 4.36
C GLN A 9 -6.59 5.30 4.06
N VAL A 10 -6.81 6.45 3.43
CA VAL A 10 -5.76 7.43 3.12
C VAL A 10 -5.92 8.58 4.10
N SER A 11 -4.82 9.05 4.68
CA SER A 11 -4.86 10.22 5.57
C SER A 11 -5.29 11.48 4.81
N PRO A 12 -5.76 12.53 5.52
CA PRO A 12 -6.04 13.83 4.89
C PRO A 12 -4.83 14.46 4.17
N THR A 13 -3.61 14.12 4.61
CA THR A 13 -2.35 14.53 3.97
C THR A 13 -2.00 13.71 2.73
N LYS A 14 -2.92 12.87 2.25
CA LYS A 14 -2.75 11.96 1.11
C LYS A 14 -1.64 10.91 1.32
N ARG A 15 -1.37 10.56 2.58
CA ARG A 15 -0.42 9.51 2.93
C ARG A 15 -1.17 8.20 3.10
N LEU A 16 -0.67 7.14 2.48
CA LEU A 16 -1.10 5.78 2.69
C LEU A 16 -0.02 5.05 3.50
N THR A 17 -0.45 4.30 4.52
CA THR A 17 0.41 3.41 5.30
C THR A 17 -0.27 2.05 5.36
N ILE A 18 0.45 1.00 4.95
CA ILE A 18 0.01 -0.38 5.02
C ILE A 18 0.99 -1.14 5.91
N SER A 19 0.47 -1.80 6.95
CA SER A 19 1.28 -2.67 7.81
C SER A 19 1.33 -4.07 7.21
N ALA A 20 2.53 -4.64 7.06
CA ALA A 20 2.70 -6.05 6.68
C ALA A 20 2.23 -7.01 7.78
N GLU A 21 2.16 -6.52 9.01
CA GLU A 21 1.64 -7.23 10.18
C GLU A 21 0.43 -6.46 10.71
N PRO A 22 -0.76 -6.70 10.16
CA PRO A 22 -2.00 -6.16 10.72
C PRO A 22 -2.26 -6.74 12.11
N ARG A 23 -2.94 -5.97 12.97
CA ARG A 23 -3.32 -6.41 14.33
C ARG A 23 -4.28 -7.61 14.35
N HIS A 24 -4.92 -7.90 13.22
CA HIS A 24 -5.79 -9.05 13.00
C HIS A 24 -5.25 -9.85 11.83
N ALA A 25 -5.49 -11.17 11.81
CA ALA A 25 -5.07 -12.02 10.71
C ALA A 25 -5.55 -11.43 9.37
N PRO A 26 -4.63 -11.15 8.43
CA PRO A 26 -5.01 -10.63 7.13
C PRO A 26 -5.84 -11.67 6.38
N GLU A 27 -7.05 -11.30 5.97
CA GLU A 27 -7.95 -12.18 5.22
C GLU A 27 -8.31 -11.58 3.85
N GLY A 28 -8.62 -12.46 2.89
CA GLY A 28 -9.11 -12.09 1.57
C GLY A 28 -8.15 -11.22 0.75
N ALA A 29 -8.69 -10.18 0.12
CA ALA A 29 -7.96 -9.29 -0.79
C ALA A 29 -6.71 -8.65 -0.13
N PHE A 30 -6.78 -8.35 1.16
CA PHE A 30 -5.67 -7.69 1.87
C PHE A 30 -4.44 -8.60 1.98
N LEU A 31 -4.61 -9.91 2.18
CA LEU A 31 -3.50 -10.86 2.19
C LEU A 31 -2.81 -10.96 0.83
N LEU A 32 -3.60 -11.01 -0.24
CA LEU A 32 -3.09 -11.04 -1.61
C LEU A 32 -2.32 -9.76 -1.95
N ASP A 33 -2.85 -8.61 -1.54
CA ASP A 33 -2.21 -7.33 -1.72
C ASP A 33 -0.88 -7.22 -0.96
N LEU A 34 -0.80 -7.76 0.27
CA LEU A 34 0.44 -7.79 1.04
C LEU A 34 1.52 -8.65 0.37
N GLN A 35 1.17 -9.83 -0.13
CA GLN A 35 2.10 -10.68 -0.87
C GLN A 35 2.59 -9.99 -2.15
N ALA A 36 1.68 -9.35 -2.88
CA ALA A 36 2.01 -8.62 -4.10
C ALA A 36 2.87 -7.38 -3.82
N LEU A 37 2.64 -6.67 -2.71
CA LEU A 37 3.49 -5.59 -2.24
C LEU A 37 4.89 -6.10 -1.89
N GLN A 38 5.02 -7.16 -1.10
CA GLN A 38 6.32 -7.74 -0.74
C GLN A 38 7.14 -8.09 -1.97
N GLN A 39 6.51 -8.73 -2.97
CA GLN A 39 7.18 -9.05 -4.24
C GLN A 39 7.53 -7.80 -5.04
N ALA A 40 6.57 -6.89 -5.24
CA ALA A 40 6.76 -5.72 -6.09
C ALA A 40 7.78 -4.73 -5.50
N CYS A 41 7.72 -4.45 -4.20
CA CYS A 41 8.66 -3.55 -3.55
C CYS A 41 10.04 -4.23 -3.41
N GLY A 42 10.09 -5.53 -3.12
CA GLY A 42 11.35 -6.30 -3.04
C GLY A 42 12.13 -6.34 -4.35
N LEU A 43 11.46 -6.37 -5.49
CA LEU A 43 12.07 -6.33 -6.83
C LEU A 43 12.56 -4.93 -7.25
N ASN A 44 12.20 -3.87 -6.52
CA ASN A 44 12.39 -2.49 -6.93
C ASN A 44 13.05 -1.66 -5.81
N ASP A 45 14.07 -2.22 -5.14
CA ASP A 45 14.82 -1.56 -4.07
C ASP A 45 13.93 -0.96 -2.96
N GLY A 46 12.86 -1.67 -2.61
CA GLY A 46 11.88 -1.25 -1.61
C GLY A 46 10.83 -0.26 -2.14
N GLN A 47 10.77 0.05 -3.43
CA GLN A 47 9.81 1.01 -4.00
C GLN A 47 8.75 0.30 -4.84
N CYS A 48 7.49 0.70 -4.73
CA CYS A 48 6.41 0.04 -5.48
C CYS A 48 5.33 1.05 -5.86
N LYS A 49 5.08 1.15 -7.18
CA LYS A 49 3.99 1.96 -7.71
C LYS A 49 2.68 1.22 -7.55
N ILE A 50 1.71 1.84 -6.91
CA ILE A 50 0.41 1.26 -6.60
C ILE A 50 -0.75 2.05 -7.22
N GLN A 51 -1.87 1.37 -7.40
CA GLN A 51 -3.16 1.95 -7.73
C GLN A 51 -4.25 1.19 -6.96
N PHE A 52 -5.27 1.88 -6.45
CA PHE A 52 -6.37 1.26 -5.71
C PHE A 52 -7.64 2.12 -5.76
N ASN A 53 -8.77 1.48 -5.46
CA ASN A 53 -10.06 2.13 -5.43
C ASN A 53 -10.39 2.63 -4.02
N THR A 54 -10.90 3.85 -3.93
CA THR A 54 -11.51 4.41 -2.72
C THR A 54 -12.98 4.74 -2.98
N ALA A 55 -13.73 5.05 -1.93
CA ALA A 55 -15.11 5.53 -2.08
C ALA A 55 -15.24 6.82 -2.91
N HIS A 56 -14.14 7.57 -3.08
CA HIS A 56 -14.11 8.85 -3.79
C HIS A 56 -13.53 8.75 -5.20
N GLY A 57 -13.00 7.58 -5.59
CA GLY A 57 -12.37 7.35 -6.89
C GLY A 57 -11.06 6.59 -6.80
N VAL A 58 -10.40 6.45 -7.95
CA VAL A 58 -9.13 5.73 -8.09
C VAL A 58 -7.99 6.62 -7.62
N MET A 59 -7.14 6.08 -6.74
CA MET A 59 -5.90 6.72 -6.32
C MET A 59 -4.69 5.92 -6.77
N GLN A 60 -3.58 6.60 -7.06
CA GLN A 60 -2.30 6.00 -7.38
C GLN A 60 -1.15 6.71 -6.67
N GLY A 61 -0.03 6.03 -6.50
CA GLY A 61 1.16 6.60 -5.87
C GLY A 61 2.33 5.63 -5.82
N THR A 62 3.37 6.00 -5.09
CA THR A 62 4.52 5.14 -4.83
C THR A 62 4.62 4.90 -3.34
N LEU A 63 4.65 3.63 -2.93
CA LEU A 63 4.98 3.23 -1.57
C LEU A 63 6.45 2.85 -1.47
N PHE A 64 7.00 3.06 -0.28
CA PHE A 64 8.33 2.68 0.11
C PHE A 64 8.23 1.71 1.28
N GLU A 65 8.91 0.57 1.15
CA GLU A 65 9.13 -0.35 2.25
C GLU A 65 10.06 0.31 3.27
N ARG A 66 9.61 0.37 4.52
CA ARG A 66 10.39 0.86 5.64
C ARG A 66 10.49 -0.22 6.72
N PRO A 67 11.69 -0.44 7.27
CA PRO A 67 11.83 -1.26 8.46
C PRO A 67 11.16 -0.55 9.64
N GLY A 68 10.22 -1.24 10.29
CA GLY A 68 9.56 -0.73 11.50
C GLY A 68 10.56 -0.55 12.64
N ARG A 69 10.42 0.55 13.38
CA ARG A 69 11.34 0.91 14.48
C ARG A 69 11.30 -0.02 15.70
N ARG A 70 10.35 -0.95 15.76
CA ARG A 70 10.19 -1.92 16.86
C ARG A 70 9.77 -3.25 16.26
N TYR A 71 10.63 -4.26 16.41
CA TYR A 71 10.39 -5.68 16.13
C TYR A 71 9.85 -5.96 14.72
N ASP A 72 10.72 -6.17 13.73
CA ASP A 72 10.46 -6.83 12.42
C ASP A 72 9.27 -6.37 11.55
N HIS A 73 8.48 -5.38 11.99
CA HIS A 73 7.27 -4.94 11.31
C HIS A 73 7.63 -4.17 10.05
N ARG A 74 7.40 -4.76 8.87
CA ARG A 74 7.53 -4.04 7.60
C ARG A 74 6.34 -3.11 7.41
N LEU A 75 6.63 -1.86 7.06
CA LEU A 75 5.63 -0.85 6.74
C LEU A 75 5.80 -0.41 5.29
N TYR A 76 4.71 -0.34 4.55
CA TYR A 76 4.68 0.27 3.23
C TYR A 76 4.04 1.64 3.34
N GLU A 77 4.79 2.70 3.04
CA GLU A 77 4.25 4.05 3.16
C GLU A 77 4.60 4.96 1.99
N GLY A 78 3.70 5.88 1.67
CA GLY A 78 3.92 6.82 0.57
C GLY A 78 2.76 7.77 0.36
N HIS A 79 2.93 8.66 -0.62
CA HIS A 79 1.90 9.62 -1.00
C HIS A 79 1.15 9.12 -2.22
N VAL A 80 -0.15 9.37 -2.22
CA VAL A 80 -1.09 8.96 -3.27
C VAL A 80 -1.88 10.17 -3.76
N ALA A 81 -2.37 10.12 -4.99
CA ALA A 81 -3.23 11.15 -5.55
C ALA A 81 -4.34 10.50 -6.36
N PHE A 82 -5.47 11.21 -6.50
CA PHE A 82 -6.51 10.79 -7.44
C PHE A 82 -5.93 10.77 -8.86
N VAL A 83 -6.28 9.73 -9.60
CA VAL A 83 -5.95 9.65 -11.02
C VAL A 83 -6.76 10.74 -11.74
N PRO A 84 -6.14 11.61 -12.56
CA PRO A 84 -6.88 12.59 -13.35
C PRO A 84 -7.91 11.88 -14.24
N GLN A 85 -9.16 12.30 -14.16
CA GLN A 85 -10.15 11.90 -15.17
C GLN A 85 -9.84 12.71 -16.44
N ALA A 86 -9.61 12.00 -17.54
CA ALA A 86 -9.36 12.58 -18.86
C ALA A 86 -10.64 13.19 -19.45
#